data_AF-A0A2V9TX39-F1
#
_entry.id   AF-A0A2V9TX39-F1
#
_cell.length_a   1.000
_cell.length_b   1.000
_cell.length_c   1.000
_cell.angle_alpha   90.00
_cell.angle_beta   90.00
_cell.angle_gamma   90.00
#
_symmetry.space_group_name_H-M   'P 1'
#
loop_
_entity.id
_entity.type
_entity.pdbx_description
1 polymer ?
#
loop_
_entity_poly.entity_id
_entity_poly.type
_entity_poly.pdbx_seq_one_letter_code
_entity_poly.pdbx_strand_id
1 'polypeptide(L)'
;EAIEEKLTKEIATLNVHQIQYWPIFLLANNDHVGCAGLRPYKPQEKIHELGYHLRRQYWGMGLAEEAGRAVVNFAFENLGAKALFAGHHPQNLTSRRVLEK
;
A
#
# COMPACT_ATOMS: atom_id res chain seq x y z
N GLU A 1 0.24 0.42 25.29
CA GLU A 1 0.82 1.75 24.96
C GLU A 1 1.16 1.92 23.47
N ALA A 2 2.34 1.53 22.97
CA ALA A 2 2.73 1.86 21.57
C ALA A 2 1.82 1.25 20.47
N ILE A 3 1.22 0.09 20.70
CA ILE A 3 0.30 -0.55 19.73
C ILE A 3 -1.04 0.18 19.66
N GLU A 4 -1.60 0.56 20.81
CA GLU A 4 -2.88 1.27 20.88
C GLU A 4 -2.79 2.68 20.30
N GLU A 5 -1.68 3.37 20.57
CA GLU A 5 -1.41 4.69 19.98
C GLU A 5 -1.31 4.59 18.45
N LYS A 6 -0.58 3.60 17.95
CA LYS A 6 -0.49 3.35 16.51
C LYS A 6 -1.84 3.00 15.90
N LEU A 7 -2.62 2.14 16.54
CA LEU A 7 -3.96 1.78 16.08
C LEU A 7 -4.88 3.00 16.01
N THR A 8 -4.86 3.84 17.05
CA THR A 8 -5.66 5.07 17.12
C THR A 8 -5.29 6.01 15.97
N LYS A 9 -3.99 6.14 15.66
CA LYS A 9 -3.52 6.95 14.53
C LYS A 9 -3.97 6.40 13.18
N GLU A 10 -3.96 5.08 12.98
CA GLU A 10 -4.45 4.45 11.74
C GLU A 10 -5.96 4.64 11.59
N ILE A 11 -6.75 4.49 12.66
CA ILE A 11 -8.20 4.75 12.66
C ILE A 11 -8.48 6.22 12.31
N ALA A 12 -7.76 7.16 12.91
CA ALA A 12 -7.91 8.58 12.60
C ALA A 12 -7.56 8.88 11.14
N THR A 13 -6.51 8.25 10.60
CA THR A 13 -6.10 8.39 9.20
C THR A 13 -7.21 7.91 8.26
N LEU A 14 -7.80 6.74 8.55
CA LEU A 14 -8.92 6.20 7.78
C LEU A 14 -10.11 7.16 7.78
N ASN A 15 -10.49 7.69 8.95
CA ASN A 15 -11.63 8.60 9.06
C ASN A 15 -11.43 9.88 8.26
N VAL A 16 -10.23 10.47 8.31
CA VAL A 16 -9.94 11.76 7.65
C VAL A 16 -9.69 11.63 6.16
N HIS A 17 -8.93 10.60 5.75
CA HIS A 17 -8.41 10.49 4.39
C HIS A 17 -9.06 9.37 3.57
N GLN A 18 -9.86 8.49 4.20
CA GLN A 18 -10.50 7.34 3.56
C GLN A 18 -9.49 6.39 2.87
N ILE A 19 -8.27 6.33 3.39
CA ILE A 19 -7.19 5.46 2.91
C ILE A 19 -6.53 4.71 4.06
N GLN A 20 -6.09 3.49 3.79
CA GLN A 20 -5.25 2.69 4.68
C GLN A 20 -4.49 1.61 3.90
N TYR A 21 -3.77 0.74 4.62
CA TYR A 21 -3.35 -0.55 4.09
C TYR A 21 -4.50 -1.55 4.11
N TRP A 22 -4.87 -2.05 2.93
CA TRP A 22 -5.86 -3.11 2.78
C TRP A 22 -5.18 -4.48 2.83
N PRO A 23 -5.76 -5.46 3.54
CA PRO A 23 -5.29 -6.83 3.50
C PRO A 23 -5.54 -7.44 2.12
N ILE A 24 -4.59 -8.26 1.66
CA ILE A 24 -4.66 -8.97 0.38
C ILE A 24 -4.91 -10.45 0.68
N PHE A 25 -5.89 -11.02 0.00
CA PHE A 25 -6.27 -12.42 0.12
C PHE A 25 -6.24 -13.11 -1.25
N LEU A 26 -5.81 -14.36 -1.30
CA LEU A 26 -5.93 -15.17 -2.51
C LEU A 26 -7.38 -15.55 -2.76
N LEU A 27 -7.85 -15.39 -3.99
CA LEU A 27 -9.21 -15.80 -4.37
C LEU A 27 -9.42 -17.31 -4.28
N ALA A 28 -8.37 -18.11 -4.49
CA ALA A 28 -8.47 -19.56 -4.54
C ALA A 28 -8.81 -20.21 -3.19
N ASN A 29 -8.29 -19.66 -2.09
CA ASN A 29 -8.39 -20.29 -0.77
C ASN A 29 -8.57 -19.28 0.39
N ASN A 30 -8.71 -18.00 0.07
CA ASN A 30 -8.84 -16.91 1.03
C ASN A 30 -7.65 -16.76 2.00
N ASP A 31 -6.46 -17.24 1.60
CA ASP A 31 -5.26 -17.07 2.41
C ASP A 31 -4.81 -15.61 2.44
N HIS A 32 -4.52 -15.12 3.64
CA HIS A 32 -3.93 -13.80 3.82
C HIS A 32 -2.47 -13.78 3.36
N VAL A 33 -2.18 -13.00 2.31
CA VAL A 33 -0.84 -12.93 1.70
C VAL A 33 -0.04 -11.71 2.12
N GLY A 34 -0.68 -10.69 2.66
CA GLY A 34 -0.04 -9.43 3.01
C GLY A 34 -1.00 -8.26 2.95
N CYS A 35 -0.46 -7.05 2.79
CA CYS A 35 -1.26 -5.84 2.62
C CYS A 35 -0.65 -4.90 1.59
N ALA A 36 -1.48 -4.06 0.98
CA ALA A 36 -1.06 -2.94 0.14
C ALA A 36 -2.00 -1.77 0.36
N GLY A 37 -1.52 -0.56 0.15
CA GLY A 37 -2.39 0.60 0.24
C GLY A 37 -1.66 1.93 0.19
N LEU A 38 -2.36 2.96 0.65
CA LEU A 38 -1.92 4.34 0.58
C LEU A 38 -1.80 4.95 1.96
N ARG A 39 -0.85 5.85 2.11
CA ARG A 39 -0.76 6.78 3.24
C ARG A 39 -0.69 8.23 2.76
N PRO A 40 -1.20 9.18 3.55
CA PRO A 40 -1.01 10.60 3.23
C PRO A 40 0.49 10.95 3.30
N TYR A 41 1.03 11.56 2.24
CA TYR A 41 2.42 12.02 2.22
C TYR A 41 2.50 13.55 2.19
N LYS A 42 1.89 14.17 1.18
CA LYS A 42 1.66 15.62 1.13
C LYS A 42 0.20 15.89 0.76
N PRO A 43 -0.71 15.86 1.75
CA PRO A 43 -2.15 15.97 1.51
C PRO A 43 -2.54 17.24 0.75
N GLN A 44 -1.88 18.37 1.03
CA GLN A 44 -2.15 19.66 0.38
C GLN A 44 -1.82 19.63 -1.12
N GLU A 45 -0.87 18.79 -1.53
CA GLU A 45 -0.48 18.58 -2.92
C GLU A 45 -1.21 17.38 -3.56
N LYS A 46 -2.12 16.72 -2.83
CA LYS A 46 -2.77 15.45 -3.22
C LYS A 46 -1.77 14.34 -3.58
N ILE A 47 -0.67 14.25 -2.81
CA ILE A 47 0.35 13.22 -2.98
C ILE A 47 0.23 12.19 -1.87
N HIS A 48 0.19 10.93 -2.26
CA HIS A 48 0.08 9.78 -1.37
C HIS A 48 1.29 8.87 -1.49
N GLU A 49 1.64 8.21 -0.40
CA GLU A 49 2.67 7.16 -0.38
C GLU A 49 2.01 5.80 -0.63
N LEU A 50 2.45 5.11 -1.68
CA LEU A 50 2.12 3.71 -1.96
C LEU A 50 3.08 2.80 -1.21
N GLY A 51 2.54 1.74 -0.60
CA GLY A 51 3.35 0.65 -0.09
C GLY A 51 2.63 -0.68 -0.14
N TYR A 52 3.42 -1.75 -0.04
CA TYR A 52 2.94 -3.11 0.05
C TYR A 52 3.91 -3.97 0.86
N HIS A 53 3.37 -4.94 1.58
CA HIS A 53 4.11 -5.92 2.34
C HIS A 53 3.50 -7.30 2.13
N LEU A 54 4.24 -8.20 1.47
CA LEU A 54 3.83 -9.58 1.27
C LEU A 54 4.58 -10.51 2.22
N ARG A 55 3.93 -11.58 2.67
CA ARG A 55 4.59 -12.69 3.36
C ARG A 55 5.57 -13.36 2.42
N ARG A 56 6.73 -13.78 2.94
CA ARG A 56 7.86 -14.31 2.14
C ARG A 56 7.49 -15.46 1.21
N GLN A 57 6.60 -16.35 1.64
CA GLN A 57 6.16 -17.50 0.84
C GLN A 57 5.42 -17.13 -0.45
N TYR A 58 4.96 -15.88 -0.58
CA TYR A 58 4.21 -15.39 -1.74
C TYR A 58 5.04 -14.43 -2.62
N TRP A 59 6.34 -14.31 -2.37
CA TRP A 59 7.22 -13.49 -3.19
C TRP A 59 7.47 -14.13 -4.55
N GLY A 60 7.68 -13.31 -5.58
CA GLY A 60 7.95 -13.79 -6.94
C GLY A 60 6.72 -14.28 -7.71
N MET A 61 5.52 -14.25 -7.11
CA MET A 61 4.26 -14.70 -7.73
C MET A 61 3.49 -13.58 -8.47
N GLY A 62 4.06 -12.38 -8.60
CA GLY A 62 3.40 -11.24 -9.26
C GLY A 62 2.37 -10.48 -8.40
N LEU A 63 1.99 -11.01 -7.22
CA LEU A 63 0.95 -10.41 -6.36
C LEU A 63 1.24 -8.96 -5.92
N ALA A 64 2.51 -8.59 -5.75
CA ALA A 64 2.88 -7.22 -5.38
C ALA A 64 2.58 -6.23 -6.52
N GLU A 65 2.80 -6.65 -7.76
CA GLU A 65 2.52 -5.85 -8.95
C GLU A 65 1.01 -5.72 -9.16
N GLU A 66 0.27 -6.81 -9.02
CA GLU A 66 -1.20 -6.81 -9.11
C GLU A 66 -1.83 -5.90 -8.05
N ALA A 67 -1.46 -6.08 -6.78
CA ALA A 67 -1.95 -5.24 -5.70
C ALA A 67 -1.50 -3.78 -5.85
N GLY A 68 -0.24 -3.54 -6.23
CA GLY A 68 0.29 -2.20 -6.48
C GLY A 68 -0.50 -1.47 -7.57
N ARG A 69 -0.76 -2.13 -8.70
CA ARG A 69 -1.55 -1.57 -9.81
C ARG A 69 -2.98 -1.23 -9.39
N ALA A 70 -3.64 -2.12 -8.64
CA ALA A 70 -4.98 -1.86 -8.12
C ALA A 70 -5.02 -0.62 -7.22
N VAL A 71 -4.02 -0.48 -6.32
CA VAL A 71 -3.92 0.68 -5.43
C VAL A 71 -3.59 1.97 -6.19
N VAL A 72 -2.72 1.90 -7.20
CA VAL A 72 -2.40 3.03 -8.09
C VAL A 72 -3.66 3.52 -8.81
N ASN A 73 -4.42 2.61 -9.42
CA ASN A 73 -5.67 2.95 -10.12
C ASN A 73 -6.65 3.61 -9.16
N PHE A 74 -6.87 3.04 -7.97
CA PHE A 74 -7.72 3.64 -6.94
C PHE A 74 -7.27 5.06 -6.56
N ALA A 75 -5.97 5.30 -6.43
CA ALA A 75 -5.45 6.61 -6.07
C ALA A 75 -5.79 7.69 -7.12
N PHE A 76 -5.65 7.36 -8.41
CA PHE A 76 -5.90 8.32 -9.48
C PHE A 76 -7.38 8.45 -9.81
N GLU A 77 -8.12 7.33 -9.88
CA GLU A 77 -9.52 7.31 -10.30
C GLU A 77 -10.48 7.74 -9.17
N ASN A 78 -10.24 7.31 -7.93
CA ASN A 78 -11.16 7.57 -6.83
C ASN A 78 -10.72 8.74 -5.94
N LEU A 79 -9.42 8.91 -5.70
CA LEU A 79 -8.92 9.99 -4.82
C LEU A 79 -8.47 11.25 -5.57
N GLY A 80 -8.32 11.18 -6.90
CA GLY A 80 -7.81 12.28 -7.70
C GLY A 80 -6.40 12.70 -7.29
N ALA A 81 -5.55 11.73 -6.93
CA ALA A 81 -4.15 11.98 -6.58
C ALA A 81 -3.41 12.66 -7.75
N LYS A 82 -2.51 13.59 -7.44
CA LYS A 82 -1.66 14.24 -8.46
C LYS A 82 -0.39 13.44 -8.73
N ALA A 83 0.11 12.76 -7.71
CA ALA A 83 1.29 11.92 -7.81
C ALA A 83 1.28 10.89 -6.68
N LEU A 84 2.07 9.83 -6.87
CA LEU A 84 2.35 8.82 -5.85
C LEU A 84 3.84 8.80 -5.56
N PHE A 85 4.16 8.64 -4.28
CA PHE A 85 5.51 8.37 -3.80
C PHE A 85 5.59 6.91 -3.37
N ALA A 86 6.70 6.23 -3.64
CA ALA A 86 6.95 4.92 -3.08
C ALA A 86 8.44 4.80 -2.74
N GLY A 87 8.73 4.57 -1.47
CA GLY A 87 10.07 4.25 -1.01
C GLY A 87 10.30 2.74 -1.05
N HIS A 88 11.51 2.32 -1.39
CA HIS A 88 11.97 0.96 -1.11
C HIS A 88 13.31 1.02 -0.38
N HIS A 89 13.58 0.02 0.46
CA HIS A 89 14.92 -0.11 1.03
C HIS A 89 15.92 -0.33 -0.13
N PRO A 90 17.09 0.36 -0.16
CA PRO A 90 18.04 0.26 -1.28
C PRO A 90 18.47 -1.18 -1.60
N GLN A 91 18.55 -2.02 -0.57
CA GLN A 91 18.91 -3.44 -0.68
C GLN A 91 17.74 -4.34 -1.10
N ASN A 92 16.51 -3.82 -1.13
CA ASN A 92 15.33 -4.57 -1.57
C ASN A 92 15.13 -4.39 -3.09
N LEU A 93 15.96 -5.11 -3.85
CA LEU A 93 15.96 -5.12 -5.31
C LEU A 93 14.63 -5.59 -5.91
N THR A 94 13.89 -6.44 -5.19
CA THR A 94 12.56 -6.92 -5.61
C THR A 94 11.55 -5.78 -5.61
N SER A 95 11.51 -4.96 -4.56
CA SER A 95 10.64 -3.79 -4.51
C SER A 95 11.00 -2.74 -5.55
N ARG A 96 12.30 -2.52 -5.80
CA ARG A 96 12.77 -1.63 -6.87
C ARG A 96 12.20 -2.02 -8.24
N ARG A 97 12.31 -3.29 -8.62
CA ARG A 97 11.82 -3.77 -9.93
C ARG A 97 10.32 -3.62 -10.11
N VAL A 98 9.54 -3.69 -9.02
CA VAL A 98 8.09 -3.47 -9.08
C VAL A 98 7.77 -1.99 -9.20
N LEU A 99 8.56 -1.10 -8.58
CA LEU A 99 8.37 0.35 -8.67
C LEU A 99 8.86 0.96 -9.99
N GLU A 100 9.78 0.29 -10.69
CA GLU A 100 10.26 0.70 -12.03
C GLU A 100 9.30 0.32 -13.17
N LYS A 101 8.23 -0.43 -12.90
CA LYS A 101 7.21 -0.84 -13.87
C LYS A 101 6.00 0.07 -13.84
#